data_AF-A0A1G1JWX0-F1
#
_entry.id   AF-A0A1G1JWX0-F1
#
_cell.length_a   1.000
_cell.length_b   1.000
_cell.length_c   1.000
_cell.angle_alpha   90.00
_cell.angle_beta   90.00
_cell.angle_gamma   90.00
#
_symmetry.space_group_name_H-M   'P 1'
#
loop_
_entity.id
_entity.type
_entity.pdbx_description
1 polymer ?
#
loop_
_entity_poly.entity_id
_entity_poly.type
_entity_poly.pdbx_seq_one_letter_code
_entity_poly.pdbx_strand_id
1 'polypeptide(L)'
;MSEFKELEKGFLNTLLAIEDSLDKIIIVGGWCPYLYSKYLWRKAIPNIPTTTDIDLGVLETGSQRFDHTVYDRLKEAGLVVERIYEKESHK
;
A
#
# COMPACT_ATOMS: atom_id res chain seq x y z
N MET A 1 -1.67 -15.19 15.91
CA MET A 1 -0.36 -15.33 15.24
C MET A 1 -0.47 -15.69 13.76
N SER A 2 -1.35 -16.61 13.33
CA SER A 2 -1.53 -16.88 11.89
C SER A 2 -2.19 -15.71 11.16
N GLU A 3 -3.20 -15.07 11.74
CA GLU A 3 -3.91 -13.94 11.14
C GLU A 3 -2.98 -12.76 10.79
N PHE A 4 -2.11 -12.37 11.73
CA PHE A 4 -1.10 -11.34 11.46
C PHE A 4 -0.15 -11.72 10.31
N LYS A 5 0.26 -12.99 10.22
CA LYS A 5 1.12 -13.46 9.13
C LYS A 5 0.41 -13.40 7.78
N GLU A 6 -0.89 -13.69 7.74
CA GLU A 6 -1.68 -13.53 6.52
C GLU A 6 -1.85 -12.06 6.12
N LEU A 7 -2.08 -11.17 7.10
CA LEU A 7 -2.10 -9.71 6.84
C LEU A 7 -0.75 -9.21 6.33
N GLU A 8 0.35 -9.63 6.95
CA GLU A 8 1.70 -9.28 6.53
C GLU A 8 1.98 -9.79 5.10
N LYS A 9 1.59 -11.04 4.81
CA LYS A 9 1.71 -11.60 3.47
C LYS A 9 0.88 -10.82 2.45
N GLY A 10 -0.35 -10.44 2.80
CA GLY A 10 -1.19 -9.58 1.98
C GLY A 10 -0.52 -8.25 1.68
N PHE A 11 -0.01 -7.58 2.71
CA PHE A 11 0.74 -6.33 2.58
C PHE A 11 1.94 -6.45 1.64
N LEU A 12 2.79 -7.46 1.83
CA LEU A 12 3.97 -7.67 0.99
C LEU A 12 3.60 -8.02 -0.46
N ASN A 13 2.57 -8.83 -0.67
CA ASN A 13 2.08 -9.16 -2.01
C ASN A 13 1.54 -7.91 -2.73
N THR A 14 0.85 -7.02 -2.01
CA THR A 14 0.40 -5.73 -2.57
C THR A 14 1.58 -4.87 -2.99
N LEU A 15 2.65 -4.80 -2.19
CA LEU A 15 3.85 -4.04 -2.56
C LEU A 15 4.57 -4.63 -3.78
N LEU A 16 4.65 -5.96 -3.88
CA LEU A 16 5.22 -6.64 -5.04
C LEU A 16 4.42 -6.36 -6.31
N ALA A 17 3.09 -6.31 -6.22
CA ALA A 17 2.24 -5.99 -7.37
C ALA A 17 2.49 -4.58 -7.94
N ILE A 18 3.05 -3.67 -7.15
CA ILE A 18 3.31 -2.27 -7.54
C ILE A 18 4.81 -1.94 -7.52
N GLU A 19 5.68 -2.96 -7.61
CA GLU A 19 7.13 -2.81 -7.42
C GLU A 19 7.77 -1.71 -8.27
N ASP A 20 7.37 -1.61 -9.53
CA ASP A 20 7.84 -0.59 -10.48
C ASP A 20 7.48 0.86 -10.10
N SER A 21 6.53 1.04 -9.18
CA SER A 21 6.06 2.34 -8.71
C SER A 21 6.56 2.67 -7.30
N LEU A 22 7.29 1.76 -6.64
CA LEU A 22 7.69 1.94 -5.24
C LEU A 22 8.63 3.12 -5.02
N ASP A 23 9.40 3.53 -6.04
CA ASP A 23 10.28 4.71 -5.98
C ASP A 23 9.52 6.03 -5.81
N LYS A 24 8.22 6.03 -6.11
CA LYS A 24 7.31 7.19 -6.02
C LYS A 24 6.22 6.99 -4.97
N ILE A 25 6.31 5.94 -4.15
CA ILE A 25 5.29 5.61 -3.15
C ILE A 25 5.90 5.65 -1.75
N ILE A 26 5.15 6.24 -0.82
CA ILE A 26 5.43 6.22 0.60
C ILE A 26 4.29 5.45 1.29
N ILE A 27 4.64 4.44 2.08
CA ILE A 27 3.65 3.76 2.94
C ILE A 27 3.30 4.69 4.09
N VAL A 28 2.00 4.97 4.25
CA VAL A 28 1.46 5.79 5.32
C VAL A 28 0.43 5.01 6.15
N GLY A 29 -0.15 5.65 7.16
CA GLY A 29 -1.26 5.07 7.92
C GLY A 29 -0.88 3.88 8.81
N GLY A 30 -1.79 2.90 8.89
CA GLY A 30 -1.79 1.84 9.91
C GLY A 30 -0.59 0.88 9.87
N TRP A 31 0.08 0.76 8.73
CA TRP A 31 1.26 -0.10 8.58
C TRP A 31 2.58 0.53 9.05
N CYS A 32 2.63 1.86 9.19
CA CYS A 32 3.87 2.56 9.57
C CYS A 32 4.48 2.08 10.90
N PRO A 33 3.72 1.92 12.00
CA PRO A 33 4.30 1.45 13.26
C PRO A 33 5.01 0.11 13.10
N TYR A 34 4.37 -0.84 12.40
CA TYR A 34 4.93 -2.16 12.13
C TYR A 34 6.24 -2.09 11.33
N LEU A 35 6.26 -1.30 10.26
CA LEU A 35 7.46 -1.12 9.44
C LEU A 35 8.60 -0.52 10.26
N TYR A 36 8.31 0.48 11.11
CA TYR A 36 9.31 1.08 11.97
C TYR A 36 9.83 0.10 13.01
N SER A 37 8.95 -0.65 13.69
CA SER A 37 9.40 -1.61 14.70
C SER A 37 10.27 -2.69 14.08
N LYS A 38 9.88 -3.22 12.92
CA LYS A 38 10.54 -4.36 12.28
C LYS A 38 11.84 -3.98 11.58
N TYR A 39 11.81 -2.94 10.75
CA TYR A 39 12.91 -2.64 9.84
C TYR A 39 13.80 -1.48 10.31
N LEU A 40 13.22 -0.45 10.92
CA LEU A 40 13.97 0.74 11.36
C LEU A 40 14.59 0.52 12.75
N TRP A 41 13.76 0.31 13.78
CA TRP A 41 14.20 0.16 15.16
C TRP A 41 14.68 -1.24 15.48
N ARG A 42 14.26 -2.24 14.69
CA ARG A 42 14.57 -3.66 14.89
C ARG A 42 14.26 -4.13 16.31
N LYS A 43 13.11 -3.70 16.83
CA LYS A 43 12.64 -3.95 18.20
C LYS A 43 11.27 -4.61 18.15
N ALA A 44 11.13 -5.72 18.86
CA ALA A 44 9.83 -6.35 19.06
C ALA A 44 8.94 -5.44 19.93
N ILE A 45 7.81 -5.03 19.38
CA ILE A 45 6.78 -4.28 20.09
C ILE A 45 5.57 -5.20 20.24
N PRO A 46 5.22 -5.62 21.47
CA PRO A 46 4.01 -6.40 21.70
C PRO A 46 2.77 -5.65 21.25
N ASN A 47 1.81 -6.36 20.63
CA ASN A 47 0.51 -5.83 20.22
C ASN A 47 0.61 -4.57 19.34
N ILE A 48 1.55 -4.58 18.39
CA ILE A 48 1.69 -3.45 17.48
C ILE A 48 0.38 -3.26 16.68
N PRO A 49 -0.18 -2.04 16.65
CA PRO A 49 -1.37 -1.78 15.86
C PRO A 49 -1.06 -2.01 14.37
N THR A 50 -1.94 -2.75 13.70
CA THR A 50 -1.98 -2.85 12.24
C THR A 50 -3.42 -2.78 11.79
N THR A 51 -3.62 -2.29 10.56
CA THR A 51 -4.94 -2.21 9.92
C THR A 51 -5.04 -3.23 8.80
N THR A 52 -6.27 -3.48 8.33
CA THR A 52 -6.54 -4.40 7.21
C THR A 52 -6.34 -3.75 5.84
N ASP A 53 -6.36 -2.42 5.79
CA ASP A 53 -6.12 -1.59 4.62
C ASP A 53 -4.65 -1.15 4.52
N ILE A 54 -4.28 -0.58 3.37
CA ILE A 54 -2.94 -0.10 3.07
C ILE A 54 -3.07 1.31 2.49
N ASP A 55 -2.53 2.29 3.20
CA ASP A 55 -2.51 3.67 2.74
C ASP A 55 -1.21 3.98 1.99
N LEU A 56 -1.34 4.52 0.78
CA LEU A 56 -0.22 4.88 -0.09
C LEU A 56 -0.21 6.39 -0.34
N GLY A 57 0.84 7.07 0.12
CA GLY A 57 1.16 8.42 -0.34
C GLY A 57 1.90 8.35 -1.66
N VAL A 58 1.37 8.95 -2.72
CA VAL A 58 2.00 8.97 -4.05
C VAL A 58 2.71 10.31 -4.23
N LEU A 59 4.00 10.27 -4.54
CA LEU A 59 4.77 11.47 -4.87
C LEU A 59 4.33 11.97 -6.25
N GLU A 60 3.58 13.07 -6.25
CA GLU A 60 3.05 13.71 -7.45
C GLU A 60 4.20 14.23 -8.34
N THR A 61 4.28 13.73 -9.58
CA THR A 61 5.29 14.17 -10.58
C THR A 61 4.72 15.23 -11.55
N GLY A 62 3.56 15.81 -11.26
CA GLY A 62 2.83 16.74 -12.12
C GLY A 62 1.74 16.06 -12.97
N SER A 63 1.39 16.65 -14.12
CA SER A 63 0.30 16.20 -15.00
C SER A 63 0.56 14.88 -15.75
N GLN A 64 1.69 14.23 -15.54
CA GLN A 64 1.96 12.90 -16.06
C GLN A 64 1.18 11.85 -15.27
N ARG A 65 -0.03 11.55 -15.77
CA ARG A 65 -0.65 10.27 -15.47
C ARG A 65 0.31 9.19 -15.95
N PHE A 66 0.69 8.28 -15.06
CA PHE A 66 1.46 7.10 -15.45
C PHE A 66 0.74 6.40 -16.59
N ASP A 67 1.47 6.01 -17.65
CA ASP A 67 0.92 5.16 -18.72
C ASP A 67 0.37 3.85 -18.15
N HIS A 68 0.85 3.45 -16.95
CA HIS A 68 0.30 2.36 -16.15
C HIS A 68 0.18 2.75 -14.67
N THR A 69 -1.04 2.97 -14.19
CA THR A 69 -1.27 3.49 -12.84
C THR A 69 -1.11 2.41 -11.77
N VAL A 70 -0.96 2.84 -10.51
CA VAL A 70 -1.00 1.93 -9.34
C VAL A 70 -2.29 1.09 -9.35
N TYR A 71 -3.42 1.69 -9.74
CA TYR A 71 -4.70 0.98 -9.84
C TYR A 71 -4.65 -0.14 -10.88
N ASP A 72 -4.12 0.13 -12.06
CA ASP A 72 -4.07 -0.85 -13.14
C ASP A 72 -3.21 -2.05 -12.74
N ARG A 73 -2.05 -1.80 -12.14
CA ARG A 73 -1.14 -2.85 -11.63
C ARG A 73 -1.80 -3.72 -10.56
N LEU A 74 -2.49 -3.10 -9.60
CA LEU A 74 -3.22 -3.84 -8.58
C LEU A 74 -4.38 -4.66 -9.17
N LYS A 75 -5.03 -4.15 -10.23
CA LYS A 75 -6.08 -4.86 -10.95
C LYS A 75 -5.54 -6.07 -11.69
N GLU A 76 -4.41 -5.93 -12.39
CA GLU A 76 -3.72 -7.04 -13.07
C GLU A 76 -3.26 -8.12 -12.10
N ALA A 77 -2.84 -7.73 -10.89
CA ALA A 77 -2.51 -8.66 -9.81
C ALA A 77 -3.74 -9.34 -9.16
N GLY A 78 -4.97 -9.02 -9.59
CA GLY A 78 -6.20 -9.56 -9.02
C GLY A 78 -6.53 -9.03 -7.62
N LEU A 79 -5.94 -7.90 -7.22
CA LEU A 79 -6.11 -7.28 -5.90
C LEU A 79 -7.16 -6.16 -5.87
N VAL A 80 -7.75 -5.83 -7.02
CA VAL A 80 -8.81 -4.82 -7.13
C VAL A 80 -10.13 -5.48 -7.50
N VAL A 81 -11.16 -5.22 -6.71
CA VAL A 81 -12.54 -5.67 -6.98
C VAL A 81 -13.38 -4.53 -7.57
N GLU A 82 -13.23 -3.30 -7.07
CA GLU A 82 -14.03 -2.14 -7.51
C GLU A 82 -13.26 -0.83 -7.29
N ARG A 83 -13.51 0.18 -8.14
CA ARG A 83 -13.02 1.54 -7.93
C ARG A 83 -14.09 2.31 -7.16
N ILE A 84 -13.85 2.59 -5.88
CA ILE A 84 -14.86 3.16 -4.97
C ILE A 84 -15.10 4.67 -5.24
N TYR A 85 -14.27 5.31 -6.06
CA TYR A 85 -14.43 6.72 -6.47
C TYR A 85 -14.54 6.82 -8.00
N GLU A 86 -15.77 6.89 -8.51
CA GLU A 86 -16.03 7.06 -9.95
C GLU A 86 -16.24 8.51 -10.40
N LYS A 87 -16.44 9.49 -9.52
CA LYS A 87 -16.78 10.87 -9.93
C LYS A 87 -16.28 11.93 -8.95
N GLU A 88 -15.06 12.40 -9.14
CA GLU A 88 -14.84 13.83 -8.94
C GLU A 88 -15.08 14.50 -10.29
N SER A 89 -16.33 14.92 -10.50
CA SER A 89 -16.66 15.85 -11.57
C SER A 89 -15.87 17.12 -11.32
N HIS A 90 -14.81 17.35 -12.09
CA HIS A 90 -14.16 18.65 -12.15
C HIS A 90 -15.21 19.66 -12.61
N LYS A 91 -15.68 20.48 -11.67
CA LYS A 91 -16.35 21.75 -11.99
C LYS A 91 -15.28 22.80 -12.24
#